data_AF-A0A7C1B5G9-F1
#
_entry.id   AF-A0A7C1B5G9-F1
#
_cell.length_a   1.000
_cell.length_b   1.000
_cell.length_c   1.000
_cell.angle_alpha   90.00
_cell.angle_beta   90.00
_cell.angle_gamma   90.00
#
_symmetry.space_group_name_H-M   'P 1'
#
loop_
_entity.id
_entity.type
_entity.pdbx_description
1 polymer ?
#
loop_
_entity_poly.entity_id
_entity_poly.type
_entity_poly.pdbx_seq_one_letter_code
_entity_poly.pdbx_strand_id
1 'polypeptide(L)'
;CLVFSLLLAFSASAKNITLVKHAKRQKNLDTVIYTVKNNDTLWKIFMNLFDAKPEDLPYLYNRFRALNPSIKDLDHIVAGQKLVIPKPIRTSRRKGYEIKPVDYDLYVIKEGQHLASILRKIYGLPDRVIFDSYLKMVKELNPGIKDLDHLYPGQKIKIPRSMENTNPKAVSIPRHEKVPPKVENVAAKSPKKTRLNVDVDKLVRNTMMPAFKEMGWSGKEKGMYYMPMAGGTNISVDTSEIPVLELDTGRRIILDMKGKISPRVKKLIEQTFPNCKVLTRPGKDLEDIMDKVLRVSGYFSVNKDMAPLMVGEQEKVMFSGKWIVYKDFSRRNVFVINILGNKDSKTPIAVQRYASRFGIELIDIGGKDLEPQVNKKGVIRNLNHSYKVLLDDLGVKYTSDKEITLLASKVVHVVYKAPVMVGNTIIADTSPSDTLLALIKKRQLRFVDSSQTPLKNVLTSILKGVEGPPVKLVVSRHRTTIELPGMKYGKNIISEVPIDKDILEYITSSGMNVLLW
;
A
#
# COMPACT_ATOMS: atom_id res chain seq x y z
N CYS A 1 2.41 55.97 -58.21
CA CYS A 1 3.25 55.07 -59.01
C CYS A 1 4.05 54.18 -58.07
N LEU A 2 4.08 52.85 -58.14
CA LEU A 2 3.32 51.85 -58.88
C LEU A 2 3.64 50.54 -58.14
N VAL A 3 2.62 49.72 -57.94
CA VAL A 3 2.66 48.31 -57.52
C VAL A 3 3.61 47.51 -58.42
N PHE A 4 4.29 46.46 -57.93
CA PHE A 4 4.38 45.17 -58.65
C PHE A 4 5.00 44.06 -57.78
N SER A 5 4.14 43.14 -57.37
CA SER A 5 4.48 41.75 -57.04
C SER A 5 5.05 41.05 -58.29
N LEU A 6 6.08 40.21 -58.15
CA LEU A 6 6.13 38.99 -58.97
C LEU A 6 6.89 37.86 -58.25
N LEU A 7 6.18 36.74 -58.11
CA LEU A 7 6.68 35.43 -57.75
C LEU A 7 7.76 34.97 -58.72
N LEU A 8 8.81 34.33 -58.18
CA LEU A 8 9.47 33.21 -58.85
C LEU A 8 9.64 32.08 -57.84
N ALA A 9 8.98 30.98 -58.15
CA ALA A 9 9.04 29.72 -57.42
C ALA A 9 10.43 29.10 -57.56
N PHE A 10 11.05 28.76 -56.44
CA PHE A 10 12.08 27.72 -56.41
C PHE A 10 11.54 26.52 -55.64
N SER A 11 11.31 25.45 -56.41
CA SER A 11 11.09 24.10 -55.93
C SER A 11 12.33 23.67 -55.14
N ALA A 12 12.23 23.62 -53.82
CA ALA A 12 13.25 23.03 -52.97
C ALA A 12 12.72 21.71 -52.42
N SER A 13 13.18 20.65 -53.07
CA SER A 13 13.11 19.25 -52.66
C SER A 13 13.16 19.09 -51.14
N ALA A 14 12.17 18.36 -50.60
CA ALA A 14 12.15 17.89 -49.23
C ALA A 14 13.39 17.01 -48.96
N LYS A 15 14.45 17.63 -48.43
CA LYS A 15 15.51 16.88 -47.74
C LYS A 15 14.98 16.52 -46.36
N ASN A 16 14.57 15.27 -46.21
CA ASN A 16 14.39 14.61 -44.92
C ASN A 16 15.69 14.76 -44.12
N ILE A 17 15.73 15.73 -43.21
CA ILE A 17 16.76 15.80 -42.19
C ILE A 17 16.37 14.77 -41.13
N THR A 18 16.86 13.56 -41.31
CA THR A 18 16.85 12.55 -40.27
C THR A 18 17.82 13.01 -39.18
N LEU A 19 17.28 13.58 -38.10
CA LEU A 19 18.02 13.74 -36.85
C LEU A 19 18.26 12.35 -36.26
N VAL A 20 19.30 11.66 -36.75
CA VAL A 20 19.88 10.51 -36.08
C VAL A 20 20.62 11.05 -34.87
N LYS A 21 19.91 11.19 -33.76
CA LYS A 21 20.54 11.34 -32.46
C LYS A 21 21.24 10.02 -32.19
N HIS A 22 22.53 9.95 -32.51
CA HIS A 22 23.43 8.95 -31.98
C HIS A 22 23.43 9.08 -30.46
N ALA A 23 22.50 8.37 -29.80
CA ALA A 23 22.62 8.08 -28.39
C ALA A 23 23.86 7.20 -28.24
N LYS A 24 25.01 7.84 -27.99
CA LYS A 24 26.11 7.17 -27.30
C LYS A 24 25.49 6.55 -26.06
N ARG A 25 25.40 5.22 -26.07
CA ARG A 25 25.01 4.34 -24.96
C ARG A 25 25.55 4.96 -23.68
N GLN A 26 24.66 5.50 -22.85
CA GLN A 26 25.04 6.02 -21.54
C GLN A 26 25.60 4.83 -20.77
N LYS A 27 26.92 4.83 -20.60
CA LYS A 27 27.68 3.80 -19.90
C LYS A 27 27.04 3.63 -18.51
N ASN A 28 26.57 2.43 -18.18
CA ASN A 28 25.94 2.11 -16.89
C ASN A 28 26.74 2.74 -15.73
N LEU A 29 26.21 3.78 -15.10
CA LEU A 29 26.87 4.49 -13.99
C LEU A 29 26.75 3.73 -12.65
N ASP A 30 25.98 2.64 -12.66
CA ASP A 30 25.54 1.89 -11.47
C ASP A 30 26.30 0.58 -11.24
N THR A 31 27.27 0.24 -12.09
CA THR A 31 28.07 -0.99 -11.98
C THR A 31 29.56 -0.74 -12.16
N VAL A 32 30.40 -1.58 -11.55
CA VAL A 32 31.86 -1.56 -11.65
C VAL A 32 32.36 -2.96 -11.97
N ILE A 33 33.34 -3.09 -12.88
CA ILE A 33 34.00 -4.37 -13.12
C ILE A 33 35.13 -4.52 -12.09
N TYR A 34 35.06 -5.56 -11.27
CA TYR A 34 36.05 -5.86 -10.23
C TYR A 34 36.73 -7.20 -10.52
N THR A 35 38.04 -7.29 -10.25
CA THR A 35 38.80 -8.55 -10.36
C THR A 35 39.06 -9.07 -8.95
N VAL A 36 38.57 -10.27 -8.66
CA VAL A 36 38.62 -10.91 -7.32
C VAL A 36 40.08 -11.11 -6.90
N LYS A 37 40.41 -10.74 -5.67
CA LYS A 37 41.72 -10.96 -5.05
C LYS A 37 41.70 -12.17 -4.12
N ASN A 38 42.89 -12.65 -3.75
CA ASN A 38 43.01 -13.72 -2.75
C ASN A 38 42.34 -13.31 -1.42
N ASN A 39 41.49 -14.20 -0.86
CA ASN A 39 40.73 -14.01 0.39
C ASN A 39 39.55 -13.01 0.33
N ASP A 40 39.15 -12.59 -0.88
CA ASP A 40 37.91 -11.84 -1.08
C ASP A 40 36.68 -12.74 -0.86
N THR A 41 35.65 -12.17 -0.25
CA THR A 41 34.29 -12.72 -0.26
C THR A 41 33.34 -11.67 -0.82
N LEU A 42 32.20 -12.09 -1.39
CA LEU A 42 31.24 -11.14 -1.95
C LEU A 42 30.73 -10.14 -0.90
N TRP A 43 30.58 -10.60 0.34
CA TRP A 43 30.27 -9.74 1.49
C TRP A 43 31.36 -8.68 1.75
N LYS A 44 32.65 -9.08 1.81
CA LYS A 44 33.77 -8.14 2.00
C LYS A 44 33.88 -7.15 0.86
N ILE A 45 33.63 -7.59 -0.38
CA ILE A 45 33.63 -6.71 -1.56
C ILE A 45 32.57 -5.62 -1.39
N PHE A 46 31.31 -5.99 -1.09
CA PHE A 46 30.24 -4.99 -0.91
C PHE A 46 30.49 -4.05 0.27
N MET A 47 30.80 -4.60 1.44
CA MET A 47 30.91 -3.83 2.68
C MET A 47 32.18 -2.96 2.71
N ASN A 48 33.33 -3.52 2.34
CA ASN A 48 34.62 -2.86 2.57
C ASN A 48 35.12 -2.05 1.37
N LEU A 49 34.78 -2.47 0.14
CA LEU A 49 35.26 -1.82 -1.09
C LEU A 49 34.24 -0.88 -1.72
N PHE A 50 32.94 -1.12 -1.49
CA PHE A 50 31.85 -0.30 -2.03
C PHE A 50 31.04 0.45 -0.96
N ASP A 51 31.48 0.40 0.31
CA ASP A 51 30.90 1.13 1.45
C ASP A 51 29.37 0.97 1.52
N ALA A 52 28.95 -0.30 1.37
CA ALA A 52 27.57 -0.73 1.52
C ALA A 52 27.22 -0.84 3.01
N LYS A 53 25.96 -0.53 3.35
CA LYS A 53 25.43 -0.81 4.68
C LYS A 53 24.79 -2.19 4.73
N PRO A 54 24.59 -2.80 5.91
CA PRO A 54 23.89 -4.08 6.03
C PRO A 54 22.49 -4.06 5.37
N GLU A 55 21.85 -2.89 5.38
CA GLU A 55 20.56 -2.59 4.75
C GLU A 55 20.58 -2.75 3.22
N ASP A 56 21.72 -2.48 2.57
CA ASP A 56 21.89 -2.52 1.12
C ASP A 56 22.13 -3.95 0.60
N LEU A 57 22.57 -4.87 1.47
CA LEU A 57 23.01 -6.21 1.09
C LEU A 57 21.94 -7.01 0.30
N PRO A 58 20.65 -7.05 0.70
CA PRO A 58 19.66 -7.80 -0.06
C PRO A 58 19.53 -7.33 -1.52
N TYR A 59 19.53 -6.01 -1.74
CA TYR A 59 19.52 -5.42 -3.09
C TYR A 59 20.80 -5.78 -3.86
N LEU A 60 21.95 -5.64 -3.22
CA LEU A 60 23.26 -5.87 -3.85
C LEU A 60 23.44 -7.32 -4.28
N TYR A 61 23.06 -8.29 -3.44
CA TYR A 61 23.11 -9.72 -3.79
C TYR A 61 22.15 -10.06 -4.94
N ASN A 62 20.92 -9.54 -4.91
CA ASN A 62 19.95 -9.77 -5.98
C ASN A 62 20.40 -9.16 -7.31
N ARG A 63 20.92 -7.93 -7.28
CA ARG A 63 21.42 -7.25 -8.47
C ARG A 63 22.69 -7.91 -9.01
N PHE A 64 23.58 -8.38 -8.13
CA PHE A 64 24.78 -9.10 -8.52
C PHE A 64 24.47 -10.41 -9.25
N ARG A 65 23.48 -11.20 -8.80
CA ARG A 65 23.03 -12.41 -9.53
C ARG A 65 22.55 -12.09 -10.94
N ALA A 66 21.75 -11.03 -11.09
CA ALA A 66 21.25 -10.60 -12.39
C ALA A 66 22.37 -10.15 -13.35
N LEU A 67 23.42 -9.53 -12.81
CA LEU A 67 24.56 -9.02 -13.58
C LEU A 67 25.64 -10.08 -13.86
N ASN A 68 25.67 -11.16 -13.08
CA ASN A 68 26.64 -12.25 -13.20
C ASN A 68 25.92 -13.61 -13.25
N PRO A 69 25.06 -13.85 -14.26
CA PRO A 69 24.22 -15.06 -14.32
C PRO A 69 25.02 -16.38 -14.43
N SER A 70 26.31 -16.31 -14.78
CA SER A 70 27.22 -17.46 -14.80
C SER A 70 27.66 -17.91 -13.40
N ILE A 71 27.49 -17.07 -12.37
CA ILE A 71 27.86 -17.37 -10.99
C ILE A 71 26.65 -17.96 -10.28
N LYS A 72 26.66 -19.30 -10.17
CA LYS A 72 25.57 -20.06 -9.57
C LYS A 72 25.69 -20.17 -8.05
N ASP A 73 26.91 -20.09 -7.54
CA ASP A 73 27.24 -20.14 -6.11
C ASP A 73 27.90 -18.81 -5.71
N LEU A 74 27.30 -18.13 -4.73
CA LEU A 74 27.73 -16.80 -4.28
C LEU A 74 28.79 -16.84 -3.17
N ASP A 75 28.96 -18.00 -2.54
CA ASP A 75 29.97 -18.21 -1.50
C ASP A 75 31.32 -18.63 -2.11
N HIS A 76 31.32 -18.96 -3.41
CA HIS A 76 32.49 -19.42 -4.15
C HIS A 76 32.83 -18.45 -5.30
N ILE A 77 33.70 -17.47 -5.00
CA ILE A 77 34.36 -16.61 -6.00
C ILE A 77 35.85 -16.90 -6.02
N VAL A 78 36.46 -16.97 -7.21
CA VAL A 78 37.86 -17.39 -7.38
C VAL A 78 38.75 -16.18 -7.68
N ALA A 79 39.94 -16.14 -7.09
CA ALA A 79 40.92 -15.08 -7.37
C ALA A 79 41.23 -14.99 -8.87
N GLY A 80 41.33 -13.76 -9.40
CA GLY A 80 41.50 -13.47 -10.83
C GLY A 80 40.19 -13.43 -11.64
N GLN A 81 39.05 -13.84 -11.07
CA GLN A 81 37.75 -13.78 -11.74
C GLN A 81 37.27 -12.34 -11.89
N LYS A 82 36.75 -11.97 -13.08
CA LYS A 82 36.15 -10.66 -13.34
C LYS A 82 34.65 -10.69 -13.06
N LEU A 83 34.18 -9.78 -12.21
CA LEU A 83 32.80 -9.65 -11.74
C LEU A 83 32.22 -8.29 -12.09
N VAL A 84 30.94 -8.23 -12.43
CA VAL A 84 30.18 -6.99 -12.58
C VAL A 84 29.48 -6.67 -11.26
N ILE A 85 30.06 -5.76 -10.47
CA ILE A 85 29.60 -5.39 -9.15
C ILE A 85 28.58 -4.23 -9.22
N PRO A 86 27.36 -4.37 -8.66
CA PRO A 86 26.43 -3.25 -8.52
C PRO A 86 26.86 -2.29 -7.41
N LYS A 87 26.61 -0.98 -7.58
CA LYS A 87 26.83 0.02 -6.53
C LYS A 87 25.61 0.14 -5.59
N PRO A 88 25.80 0.43 -4.30
CA PRO A 88 24.70 0.73 -3.38
C PRO A 88 23.95 2.00 -3.81
N ILE A 89 22.63 2.00 -3.64
CA ILE A 89 21.79 3.13 -4.03
C ILE A 89 21.96 4.25 -3.01
N ARG A 90 22.81 5.22 -3.32
CA ARG A 90 22.92 6.44 -2.52
C ARG A 90 21.90 7.45 -3.01
N THR A 91 20.68 7.34 -2.49
CA THR A 91 19.69 8.40 -2.70
C THR A 91 20.18 9.65 -1.98
N SER A 92 20.55 10.67 -2.76
CA SER A 92 20.62 12.04 -2.26
C SER A 92 19.28 12.36 -1.58
N ARG A 93 19.33 12.65 -0.26
CA ARG A 93 18.23 13.13 0.58
C ARG A 93 17.07 13.74 -0.22
N ARG A 94 16.05 12.93 -0.51
CA ARG A 94 14.67 13.40 -0.63
C ARG A 94 13.94 12.80 0.56
N LYS A 95 13.24 13.66 1.32
CA LYS A 95 12.52 13.33 2.56
C LYS A 95 11.85 11.96 2.42
N GLY A 96 12.14 11.05 3.36
CA GLY A 96 11.65 9.69 3.33
C GLY A 96 10.13 9.65 3.47
N TYR A 97 9.47 8.91 2.59
CA TYR A 97 8.09 8.48 2.78
C TYR A 97 8.08 7.47 3.93
N GLU A 98 7.32 7.78 4.99
CA GLU A 98 7.28 7.03 6.24
C GLU A 98 6.03 6.15 6.28
N ILE A 99 6.21 4.82 6.31
CA ILE A 99 5.10 3.87 6.56
C ILE A 99 4.92 3.81 8.09
N LYS A 100 3.83 4.39 8.63
CA LYS A 100 3.62 4.52 10.08
C LYS A 100 2.67 3.44 10.65
N PRO A 101 3.12 2.59 11.58
CA PRO A 101 2.26 1.89 12.55
C PRO A 101 2.07 2.71 13.86
N VAL A 102 0.97 2.52 14.61
CA VAL A 102 0.42 3.47 15.65
C VAL A 102 0.70 3.08 17.15
N ASP A 103 1.11 4.10 17.95
CA ASP A 103 1.01 4.50 19.42
C ASP A 103 1.52 3.69 20.68
N TYR A 104 1.94 4.41 21.77
CA TYR A 104 2.56 3.89 23.04
C TYR A 104 2.04 4.52 24.37
N ASP A 105 2.21 3.81 25.50
CA ASP A 105 1.95 4.28 26.89
C ASP A 105 3.23 4.75 27.61
N LEU A 106 3.14 5.71 28.54
CA LEU A 106 4.26 6.16 29.39
C LEU A 106 4.06 5.66 30.84
N TYR A 107 4.92 4.75 31.32
CA TYR A 107 4.82 4.11 32.63
C TYR A 107 5.98 4.54 33.57
N VAL A 108 5.70 4.74 34.86
CA VAL A 108 6.71 5.10 35.89
C VAL A 108 7.01 3.89 36.76
N ILE A 109 8.27 3.46 36.81
CA ILE A 109 8.71 2.31 37.60
C ILE A 109 8.56 2.58 39.10
N LYS A 110 7.93 1.67 39.85
CA LYS A 110 7.85 1.75 41.32
C LYS A 110 8.91 0.87 41.98
N GLU A 111 9.18 1.13 43.27
CA GLU A 111 10.13 0.35 44.06
C GLU A 111 9.78 -1.15 44.05
N GLY A 112 10.79 -1.99 43.79
CA GLY A 112 10.64 -3.45 43.69
C GLY A 112 10.04 -3.99 42.38
N GLN A 113 9.75 -3.16 41.38
CA GLN A 113 9.23 -3.60 40.07
C GLN A 113 10.33 -3.76 39.01
N HIS A 114 10.21 -4.82 38.19
CA HIS A 114 11.06 -5.05 37.01
C HIS A 114 10.23 -5.27 35.74
N LEU A 115 10.81 -5.06 34.56
CA LEU A 115 10.09 -4.96 33.29
C LEU A 115 9.17 -6.16 33.00
N ALA A 116 9.69 -7.39 33.14
CA ALA A 116 8.88 -8.60 32.93
C ALA A 116 7.69 -8.68 33.91
N SER A 117 7.85 -8.24 35.17
CA SER A 117 6.75 -8.21 36.14
C SER A 117 5.68 -7.18 35.80
N ILE A 118 6.07 -6.04 35.21
CA ILE A 118 5.15 -5.01 34.73
C ILE A 118 4.36 -5.53 33.53
N LEU A 119 5.07 -6.06 32.53
CA LEU A 119 4.46 -6.60 31.31
C LEU A 119 3.50 -7.77 31.62
N ARG A 120 3.83 -8.61 32.61
CA ARG A 120 2.99 -9.72 33.06
C ARG A 120 1.80 -9.28 33.90
N LYS A 121 2.04 -8.53 34.98
CA LYS A 121 1.01 -8.25 36.01
C LYS A 121 0.11 -7.07 35.64
N ILE A 122 0.62 -6.11 34.87
CA ILE A 122 -0.09 -4.86 34.54
C ILE A 122 -0.64 -4.91 33.12
N TYR A 123 0.14 -5.45 32.17
CA TYR A 123 -0.27 -5.58 30.77
C TYR A 123 -0.78 -6.98 30.41
N GLY A 124 -0.77 -7.94 31.34
CA GLY A 124 -1.40 -9.26 31.16
C GLY A 124 -0.69 -10.18 30.15
N LEU A 125 0.54 -9.86 29.74
CA LEU A 125 1.23 -10.58 28.67
C LEU A 125 1.78 -11.93 29.17
N PRO A 126 1.62 -13.02 28.41
CA PRO A 126 2.21 -14.31 28.75
C PRO A 126 3.72 -14.32 28.49
N ASP A 127 4.49 -15.02 29.32
CA ASP A 127 5.96 -15.03 29.32
C ASP A 127 6.56 -15.28 27.93
N ARG A 128 5.99 -16.22 27.19
CA ARG A 128 6.43 -16.50 25.81
C ARG A 128 6.38 -15.25 24.92
N VAL A 129 5.30 -14.47 24.99
CA VAL A 129 5.16 -13.24 24.19
C VAL A 129 6.10 -12.14 24.69
N ILE A 130 6.28 -12.04 26.01
CA ILE A 130 7.21 -11.09 26.63
C ILE A 130 8.62 -11.31 26.09
N PHE A 131 9.14 -12.52 26.22
CA PHE A 131 10.54 -12.83 25.92
C PHE A 131 10.85 -13.04 24.44
N ASP A 132 9.88 -13.53 23.64
CA ASP A 132 10.13 -13.80 22.21
C ASP A 132 10.09 -12.54 21.34
N SER A 133 9.25 -11.55 21.68
CA SER A 133 9.00 -10.42 20.76
C SER A 133 8.75 -9.07 21.44
N TYR A 134 8.14 -9.06 22.63
CA TYR A 134 7.69 -7.80 23.24
C TYR A 134 8.83 -6.95 23.80
N LEU A 135 9.84 -7.58 24.42
CA LEU A 135 11.00 -6.87 24.96
C LEU A 135 11.79 -6.13 23.87
N LYS A 136 11.83 -6.67 22.65
CA LYS A 136 12.47 -6.01 21.50
C LYS A 136 11.77 -4.70 21.13
N MET A 137 10.43 -4.71 21.10
CA MET A 137 9.64 -3.51 20.83
C MET A 137 9.77 -2.45 21.94
N VAL A 138 9.84 -2.88 23.21
CA VAL A 138 10.11 -1.98 24.33
C VAL A 138 11.51 -1.35 24.21
N LYS A 139 12.52 -2.13 23.80
CA LYS A 139 13.89 -1.63 23.59
C LYS A 139 13.95 -0.58 22.48
N GLU A 140 13.27 -0.84 21.36
CA GLU A 140 13.22 0.06 20.21
C GLU A 140 12.52 1.40 20.56
N LEU A 141 11.51 1.39 21.44
CA LEU A 141 10.85 2.62 21.90
C LEU A 141 11.61 3.38 22.98
N ASN A 142 12.60 2.76 23.63
CA ASN A 142 13.38 3.34 24.71
C ASN A 142 14.89 3.26 24.44
N PRO A 143 15.39 3.85 23.35
CA PRO A 143 16.81 3.72 22.97
C PRO A 143 17.78 4.36 23.98
N GLY A 144 17.27 5.23 24.87
CA GLY A 144 18.05 5.82 25.97
C GLY A 144 18.23 4.91 27.20
N ILE A 145 17.51 3.79 27.28
CA ILE A 145 17.66 2.80 28.35
C ILE A 145 18.63 1.73 27.87
N LYS A 146 19.86 1.78 28.40
CA LYS A 146 20.96 0.89 27.97
C LYS A 146 20.70 -0.57 28.31
N ASP A 147 20.08 -0.81 29.46
CA ASP A 147 19.74 -2.15 29.93
C ASP A 147 18.30 -2.19 30.42
N LEU A 148 17.50 -3.09 29.84
CA LEU A 148 16.09 -3.26 30.17
C LEU A 148 15.86 -4.18 31.38
N ASP A 149 16.89 -4.92 31.79
CA ASP A 149 16.84 -5.80 32.96
C ASP A 149 17.14 -5.05 34.27
N HIS A 150 17.69 -3.84 34.17
CA HIS A 150 18.03 -2.96 35.31
C HIS A 150 17.29 -1.62 35.19
N LEU A 151 16.14 -1.51 35.84
CA LEU A 151 15.31 -0.29 35.87
C LEU A 151 15.24 0.30 37.28
N TYR A 152 15.30 1.62 37.40
CA TYR A 152 15.31 2.33 38.67
C TYR A 152 13.91 2.86 39.07
N PRO A 153 13.55 2.87 40.36
CA PRO A 153 12.33 3.52 40.83
C PRO A 153 12.26 4.99 40.39
N GLY A 154 11.10 5.43 39.90
CA GLY A 154 10.87 6.77 39.35
C GLY A 154 11.22 6.93 37.86
N GLN A 155 11.88 5.95 37.24
CA GLN A 155 12.23 5.98 35.82
C GLN A 155 10.98 5.87 34.94
N LYS A 156 10.90 6.71 33.89
CA LYS A 156 9.81 6.68 32.89
C LYS A 156 10.19 5.77 31.72
N ILE A 157 9.30 4.85 31.35
CA ILE A 157 9.49 3.92 30.23
C ILE A 157 8.28 3.97 29.27
N LYS A 158 8.55 3.95 27.97
CA LYS A 158 7.53 3.89 26.91
C LYS A 158 7.19 2.44 26.61
N ILE A 159 5.96 2.02 26.87
CA ILE A 159 5.52 0.65 26.62
C ILE A 159 4.63 0.67 25.37
N PRO A 160 4.92 -0.13 24.33
CA PRO A 160 4.04 -0.23 23.16
C PRO A 160 2.63 -0.63 23.61
N ARG A 161 1.56 -0.02 23.05
CA ARG A 161 0.20 -0.51 23.31
C ARG A 161 -0.07 -1.74 22.45
N SER A 162 -0.18 -2.92 23.05
CA SER A 162 -0.72 -4.10 22.39
C SER A 162 -2.23 -3.92 22.19
N MET A 163 -2.76 -4.20 20.99
CA MET A 163 -4.22 -4.39 20.82
C MET A 163 -4.62 -5.78 21.34
N GLU A 164 -4.52 -5.95 22.66
CA GLU A 164 -5.28 -6.94 23.43
C GLU A 164 -5.24 -6.46 24.88
N ASN A 165 -6.23 -5.64 25.26
CA ASN A 165 -6.72 -5.42 26.63
C ASN A 165 -7.93 -4.47 26.60
N THR A 166 -9.07 -4.94 26.08
CA THR A 166 -10.35 -4.49 26.64
C THR A 166 -10.52 -5.17 27.98
N ASN A 167 -10.27 -4.48 29.08
CA ASN A 167 -10.63 -4.98 30.41
C ASN A 167 -11.90 -4.27 30.88
N PRO A 168 -13.03 -4.95 31.07
CA PRO A 168 -14.14 -4.43 31.87
C PRO A 168 -13.79 -4.62 33.36
N LYS A 169 -13.79 -3.54 34.15
CA LYS A 169 -13.62 -3.65 35.62
C LYS A 169 -14.94 -4.01 36.31
N ALA A 170 -14.80 -4.89 37.33
CA ALA A 170 -15.74 -5.32 38.37
C ALA A 170 -16.89 -6.21 37.86
N VAL A 171 -17.18 -7.40 38.43
CA VAL A 171 -17.60 -7.66 39.81
C VAL A 171 -17.28 -9.12 40.22
N SER A 172 -17.11 -9.31 41.53
CA SER A 172 -16.84 -10.50 42.36
C SER A 172 -17.34 -11.90 41.95
N ILE A 173 -16.54 -12.91 42.29
CA ILE A 173 -16.92 -14.33 42.46
C ILE A 173 -17.72 -14.49 43.76
N PRO A 174 -18.77 -15.34 43.81
CA PRO A 174 -18.66 -16.55 44.63
C PRO A 174 -18.99 -17.85 43.88
N ARG A 175 -18.63 -18.93 44.56
CA ARG A 175 -18.37 -20.32 44.12
C ARG A 175 -19.52 -21.25 44.56
N HIS A 176 -19.68 -22.34 43.79
CA HIS A 176 -20.37 -23.63 44.06
C HIS A 176 -21.91 -23.63 44.14
N GLU A 177 -22.57 -24.48 43.33
CA GLU A 177 -22.99 -25.83 43.77
C GLU A 177 -23.43 -26.74 42.60
N LYS A 178 -23.64 -28.02 42.91
CA LYS A 178 -23.64 -29.21 42.03
C LYS A 178 -25.03 -29.67 41.56
N VAL A 179 -25.00 -30.64 40.61
CA VAL A 179 -25.95 -31.74 40.27
C VAL A 179 -27.19 -31.41 39.37
N PRO A 180 -27.85 -32.38 38.67
CA PRO A 180 -27.58 -32.72 37.26
C PRO A 180 -28.89 -32.87 36.40
N PRO A 181 -28.98 -33.70 35.33
CA PRO A 181 -29.60 -33.33 34.05
C PRO A 181 -31.10 -33.70 33.93
N LYS A 182 -31.79 -33.12 32.94
CA LYS A 182 -33.02 -33.72 32.39
C LYS A 182 -33.05 -33.65 30.86
N VAL A 183 -33.24 -34.83 30.30
CA VAL A 183 -33.43 -35.18 28.90
C VAL A 183 -34.85 -34.79 28.48
N GLU A 184 -35.01 -34.21 27.30
CA GLU A 184 -36.17 -34.51 26.45
C GLU A 184 -35.86 -34.23 24.98
N ASN A 185 -35.97 -35.30 24.19
CA ASN A 185 -35.80 -35.36 22.74
C ASN A 185 -37.00 -34.74 22.03
N VAL A 186 -36.81 -34.00 20.93
CA VAL A 186 -37.69 -34.12 19.75
C VAL A 186 -36.93 -33.81 18.43
N ALA A 187 -36.83 -34.86 17.62
CA ALA A 187 -36.84 -34.92 16.15
C ALA A 187 -35.82 -34.12 15.31
N ALA A 188 -34.93 -34.91 14.72
CA ALA A 188 -34.12 -34.58 13.56
C ALA A 188 -34.96 -34.13 12.34
N LYS A 189 -34.63 -32.96 11.80
CA LYS A 189 -34.66 -32.67 10.36
C LYS A 189 -33.40 -31.89 10.02
N SER A 190 -32.36 -32.61 9.61
CA SER A 190 -31.13 -32.05 9.06
C SER A 190 -31.44 -31.36 7.72
N PRO A 191 -31.22 -30.03 7.56
CA PRO A 191 -31.13 -29.44 6.24
C PRO A 191 -29.82 -29.93 5.61
N LYS A 192 -29.95 -30.52 4.42
CA LYS A 192 -28.87 -31.01 3.57
C LYS A 192 -27.70 -30.02 3.55
N LYS A 193 -26.56 -30.43 4.12
CA LYS A 193 -25.25 -29.89 3.75
C LYS A 193 -25.07 -30.21 2.27
N THR A 194 -25.32 -29.23 1.41
CA THR A 194 -24.82 -29.23 0.04
C THR A 194 -23.30 -29.18 0.12
N ARG A 195 -22.66 -30.35 0.26
CA ARG A 195 -21.23 -30.51 -0.01
C ARG A 195 -21.06 -30.26 -1.50
N LEU A 196 -20.78 -29.01 -1.86
CA LEU A 196 -20.13 -28.73 -3.13
C LEU A 196 -18.77 -29.43 -3.06
N ASN A 197 -18.66 -30.57 -3.74
CA ASN A 197 -17.41 -31.28 -3.95
C ASN A 197 -16.61 -30.46 -4.98
N VAL A 198 -16.19 -29.25 -4.59
CA VAL A 198 -15.22 -28.48 -5.34
C VAL A 198 -13.91 -29.22 -5.13
N ASP A 199 -13.32 -29.72 -6.21
CA ASP A 199 -11.97 -30.28 -6.17
C ASP A 199 -11.02 -29.18 -5.66
N VAL A 200 -10.72 -29.21 -4.36
CA VAL A 200 -9.88 -28.22 -3.67
C VAL A 200 -8.51 -28.14 -4.35
N ASP A 201 -8.05 -29.23 -4.97
CA ASP A 201 -6.81 -29.25 -5.75
C ASP A 201 -6.90 -28.33 -6.97
N LYS A 202 -7.98 -28.44 -7.74
CA LYS A 202 -8.25 -27.59 -8.90
C LYS A 202 -8.43 -26.12 -8.50
N LEU A 203 -9.09 -25.86 -7.37
CA LEU A 203 -9.26 -24.51 -6.83
C LEU A 203 -7.90 -23.91 -6.41
N VAL A 204 -7.06 -24.65 -5.71
CA VAL A 204 -5.72 -24.19 -5.31
C VAL A 204 -4.87 -23.90 -6.54
N ARG A 205 -4.86 -24.80 -7.54
CA ARG A 205 -4.10 -24.59 -8.79
C ARG A 205 -4.56 -23.35 -9.55
N ASN A 206 -5.87 -23.15 -9.70
CA ASN A 206 -6.40 -22.05 -10.49
C ASN A 206 -6.37 -20.70 -9.77
N THR A 207 -6.27 -20.69 -8.43
CA THR A 207 -6.40 -19.45 -7.64
C THR A 207 -5.12 -19.09 -6.87
N MET A 208 -4.46 -20.04 -6.22
CA MET A 208 -3.25 -19.76 -5.41
C MET A 208 -1.98 -19.75 -6.25
N MET A 209 -1.83 -20.61 -7.25
CA MET A 209 -0.60 -20.63 -8.06
C MET A 209 -0.35 -19.30 -8.79
N PRO A 210 -1.36 -18.63 -9.38
CA PRO A 210 -1.19 -17.27 -9.91
C PRO A 210 -0.72 -16.29 -8.83
N ALA A 211 -1.34 -16.31 -7.65
CA ALA A 211 -0.96 -15.44 -6.53
C ALA A 211 0.48 -15.69 -6.06
N PHE A 212 0.92 -16.95 -6.00
CA PHE A 212 2.30 -17.27 -5.66
C PHE A 212 3.29 -16.75 -6.72
N LYS A 213 2.94 -16.81 -8.00
CA LYS A 213 3.75 -16.21 -9.07
C LYS A 213 3.83 -14.70 -8.95
N GLU A 214 2.71 -14.03 -8.62
CA GLU A 214 2.68 -12.59 -8.33
C GLU A 214 3.56 -12.23 -7.13
N MET A 215 3.61 -13.09 -6.11
CA MET A 215 4.52 -12.97 -4.97
C MET A 215 6.01 -13.24 -5.31
N GLY A 216 6.32 -13.50 -6.58
CA GLY A 216 7.68 -13.78 -7.06
C GLY A 216 8.14 -15.22 -6.80
N TRP A 217 7.23 -16.13 -6.45
CA TRP A 217 7.57 -17.53 -6.24
C TRP A 217 7.64 -18.25 -7.58
N SER A 218 8.61 -19.16 -7.69
CA SER A 218 8.64 -20.09 -8.81
C SER A 218 8.02 -21.42 -8.36
N GLY A 219 7.38 -22.11 -9.29
CA GLY A 219 6.74 -23.38 -8.99
C GLY A 219 6.84 -24.29 -10.20
N LYS A 220 7.11 -25.57 -9.95
CA LYS A 220 6.92 -26.61 -10.96
C LYS A 220 5.54 -27.21 -10.76
N GLU A 221 4.74 -27.17 -11.83
CA GLU A 221 3.35 -27.65 -11.85
C GLU A 221 3.17 -28.87 -12.76
N LYS A 222 4.22 -29.28 -13.49
CA LYS A 222 4.21 -30.41 -14.42
C LYS A 222 5.56 -31.12 -14.42
N GLY A 223 5.51 -32.45 -14.56
CA GLY A 223 6.68 -33.32 -14.68
C GLY A 223 7.26 -33.78 -13.34
N MET A 224 8.36 -34.53 -13.42
CA MET A 224 9.02 -35.12 -12.26
C MET A 224 10.06 -34.17 -11.67
N TYR A 225 9.96 -33.90 -10.38
CA TYR A 225 10.98 -33.20 -9.59
C TYR A 225 11.85 -34.21 -8.86
N TYR A 226 13.17 -34.14 -9.05
CA TYR A 226 14.12 -35.05 -8.44
C TYR A 226 14.89 -34.34 -7.33
N MET A 227 14.87 -34.94 -6.13
CA MET A 227 15.55 -34.45 -4.94
C MET A 227 16.69 -35.42 -4.60
N PRO A 228 17.96 -35.02 -4.80
CA PRO A 228 19.10 -35.90 -4.61
C PRO A 228 19.38 -36.15 -3.13
N MET A 229 19.52 -37.42 -2.75
CA MET A 229 19.80 -37.85 -1.38
C MET A 229 21.24 -38.33 -1.27
N ALA A 230 21.78 -38.32 -0.04
CA ALA A 230 23.06 -38.96 0.24
C ALA A 230 23.01 -40.45 -0.14
N GLY A 231 24.12 -40.98 -0.67
CA GLY A 231 24.21 -42.37 -1.13
C GLY A 231 23.66 -42.64 -2.53
N GLY A 232 23.48 -41.61 -3.37
CA GLY A 232 23.13 -41.78 -4.79
C GLY A 232 21.66 -42.12 -5.08
N THR A 233 20.79 -42.04 -4.07
CA THR A 233 19.35 -42.22 -4.23
C THR A 233 18.66 -40.90 -4.53
N ASN A 234 17.55 -40.93 -5.27
CA ASN A 234 16.74 -39.73 -5.57
C ASN A 234 15.32 -39.94 -5.09
N ILE A 235 14.75 -38.95 -4.39
CA ILE A 235 13.31 -38.88 -4.19
C ILE A 235 12.72 -38.17 -5.41
N SER A 236 11.76 -38.81 -6.08
CA SER A 236 11.03 -38.22 -7.20
C SER A 236 9.62 -37.83 -6.77
N VAL A 237 9.19 -36.63 -7.16
CA VAL A 237 7.87 -36.07 -6.87
C VAL A 237 7.19 -35.69 -8.17
N ASP A 238 6.00 -36.24 -8.44
CA ASP A 238 5.18 -35.79 -9.57
C ASP A 238 4.55 -34.42 -9.22
N THR A 239 5.06 -33.38 -9.86
CA THR A 239 4.62 -32.00 -9.61
C THR A 239 3.25 -31.68 -10.19
N SER A 240 2.75 -32.54 -11.08
CA SER A 240 1.38 -32.49 -11.60
C SER A 240 0.37 -32.84 -10.52
N GLU A 241 0.79 -33.58 -9.49
CA GLU A 241 -0.05 -33.96 -8.34
C GLU A 241 0.32 -33.23 -7.06
N ILE A 242 1.61 -32.96 -6.85
CA ILE A 242 2.16 -32.35 -5.63
C ILE A 242 3.06 -31.18 -6.03
N PRO A 243 2.53 -29.96 -6.10
CA PRO A 243 3.31 -28.79 -6.48
C PRO A 243 4.52 -28.57 -5.57
N VAL A 244 5.65 -28.23 -6.19
CA VAL A 244 6.87 -27.82 -5.47
C VAL A 244 7.09 -26.35 -5.76
N LEU A 245 7.05 -25.55 -4.69
CA LEU A 245 7.20 -24.09 -4.71
C LEU A 245 8.60 -23.72 -4.21
N GLU A 246 9.29 -22.86 -4.93
CA GLU A 246 10.55 -22.26 -4.53
C GLU A 246 10.34 -20.75 -4.33
N LEU A 247 10.55 -20.31 -3.10
CA LEU A 247 10.28 -18.96 -2.64
C LEU A 247 11.50 -18.08 -2.86
N ASP A 248 11.27 -16.77 -2.93
CA ASP A 248 12.33 -15.74 -3.00
C ASP A 248 13.19 -15.68 -1.72
N THR A 249 12.69 -16.21 -0.60
CA THR A 249 13.45 -16.42 0.65
C THR A 249 14.47 -17.57 0.56
N GLY A 250 14.49 -18.32 -0.55
CA GLY A 250 15.29 -19.55 -0.72
C GLY A 250 14.69 -20.78 -0.05
N ARG A 251 13.51 -20.67 0.58
CA ARG A 251 12.77 -21.83 1.09
C ARG A 251 12.04 -22.56 -0.02
N ARG A 252 11.80 -23.85 0.21
CA ARG A 252 11.01 -24.72 -0.66
C ARG A 252 9.81 -25.28 0.08
N ILE A 253 8.64 -25.27 -0.56
CA ILE A 253 7.42 -25.85 -0.02
C ILE A 253 6.91 -26.92 -0.97
N ILE A 254 6.78 -28.15 -0.47
CA ILE A 254 6.10 -29.25 -1.17
C ILE A 254 4.66 -29.28 -0.66
N LEU A 255 3.70 -28.98 -1.54
CA LEU A 255 2.30 -28.81 -1.18
C LEU A 255 1.50 -30.08 -1.50
N ASP A 256 1.40 -30.99 -0.54
CA ASP A 256 0.70 -32.26 -0.68
C ASP A 256 -0.75 -32.15 -0.21
N MET A 257 -1.62 -31.71 -1.12
CA MET A 257 -3.05 -31.48 -0.86
C MET A 257 -3.80 -32.74 -0.44
N LYS A 258 -3.46 -33.89 -1.04
CA LYS A 258 -4.18 -35.16 -0.87
C LYS A 258 -3.57 -36.07 0.20
N GLY A 259 -2.40 -35.70 0.74
CA GLY A 259 -1.69 -36.44 1.76
C GLY A 259 -1.08 -37.75 1.26
N LYS A 260 -0.50 -37.70 0.06
CA LYS A 260 0.18 -38.82 -0.60
C LYS A 260 1.57 -39.08 -0.03
N ILE A 261 2.23 -38.07 0.54
CA ILE A 261 3.54 -38.20 1.17
C ILE A 261 3.37 -38.76 2.58
N SER A 262 3.93 -39.95 2.83
CA SER A 262 3.87 -40.57 4.15
C SER A 262 4.65 -39.76 5.20
N PRO A 263 4.28 -39.83 6.50
CA PRO A 263 4.98 -39.11 7.56
C PRO A 263 6.48 -39.41 7.63
N ARG A 264 6.86 -40.66 7.32
CA ARG A 264 8.27 -41.10 7.28
C ARG A 264 9.04 -40.41 6.16
N VAL A 265 8.47 -40.34 4.96
CA VAL A 265 9.09 -39.67 3.80
C VAL A 265 9.17 -38.16 4.02
N LYS A 266 8.11 -37.55 4.58
CA LYS A 266 8.13 -36.14 4.99
C LYS A 266 9.30 -35.85 5.94
N LYS A 267 9.44 -36.64 7.01
CA LYS A 267 10.53 -36.44 8.00
C LYS A 267 11.90 -36.55 7.33
N LEU A 268 12.08 -37.53 6.45
CA LEU A 268 13.31 -37.73 5.70
C LEU A 268 13.64 -36.51 4.79
N ILE A 269 12.66 -36.00 4.05
CA ILE A 269 12.83 -34.81 3.19
C ILE A 269 13.25 -33.59 4.02
N GLU A 270 12.53 -33.30 5.11
CA GLU A 270 12.81 -32.10 5.92
C GLU A 270 14.13 -32.19 6.69
N GLN A 271 14.59 -33.40 7.04
CA GLN A 271 15.90 -33.62 7.65
C GLN A 271 17.04 -33.48 6.64
N THR A 272 16.84 -33.95 5.41
CA THR A 272 17.87 -33.91 4.36
C THR A 272 17.99 -32.53 3.74
N PHE A 273 16.87 -31.79 3.63
CA PHE A 273 16.82 -30.46 3.07
C PHE A 273 16.23 -29.49 4.10
N PRO A 274 17.05 -28.87 4.97
CA PRO A 274 16.57 -27.99 6.04
C PRO A 274 15.71 -26.81 5.56
N ASN A 275 15.94 -26.34 4.34
CA ASN A 275 15.18 -25.25 3.70
C ASN A 275 13.90 -25.73 3.01
N CYS A 276 13.57 -27.03 3.05
CA CYS A 276 12.37 -27.61 2.45
C CYS A 276 11.36 -28.01 3.52
N LYS A 277 10.09 -27.64 3.32
CA LYS A 277 8.96 -28.03 4.17
C LYS A 277 7.87 -28.73 3.39
N VAL A 278 7.34 -29.81 3.96
CA VAL A 278 6.27 -30.59 3.34
C VAL A 278 4.95 -30.30 4.07
N LEU A 279 4.01 -29.70 3.35
CA LEU A 279 2.68 -29.41 3.87
C LEU A 279 1.69 -30.49 3.39
N THR A 280 1.45 -31.49 4.24
CA THR A 280 0.52 -32.59 4.01
C THR A 280 -0.88 -32.21 4.47
N ARG A 281 -1.89 -32.31 3.60
CA ARG A 281 -3.29 -31.91 3.86
C ARG A 281 -3.37 -30.54 4.56
N PRO A 282 -2.86 -29.48 3.91
CA PRO A 282 -2.62 -28.18 4.54
C PRO A 282 -3.89 -27.48 5.02
N GLY A 283 -5.07 -27.76 4.50
CA GLY A 283 -6.27 -27.08 4.99
C GLY A 283 -7.52 -27.55 4.30
N LYS A 284 -8.67 -27.15 4.85
CA LYS A 284 -10.00 -27.41 4.29
C LYS A 284 -10.43 -26.33 3.28
N ASP A 285 -9.87 -25.13 3.38
CA ASP A 285 -10.17 -23.98 2.53
C ASP A 285 -8.90 -23.18 2.21
N LEU A 286 -9.03 -22.19 1.31
CA LEU A 286 -7.91 -21.37 0.84
C LEU A 286 -7.24 -20.57 1.96
N GLU A 287 -8.01 -20.12 2.95
CA GLU A 287 -7.48 -19.34 4.07
C GLU A 287 -6.56 -20.19 4.96
N ASP A 288 -7.03 -21.39 5.36
CA ASP A 288 -6.25 -22.33 6.15
C ASP A 288 -4.96 -22.76 5.43
N ILE A 289 -5.04 -22.98 4.11
CA ILE A 289 -3.89 -23.34 3.29
C ILE A 289 -2.88 -22.20 3.27
N MET A 290 -3.35 -20.96 3.02
CA MET A 290 -2.50 -19.77 2.97
C MET A 290 -1.84 -19.49 4.33
N ASP A 291 -2.57 -19.64 5.43
CA ASP A 291 -2.02 -19.50 6.79
C ASP A 291 -0.83 -20.45 7.02
N LYS A 292 -0.95 -21.71 6.60
CA LYS A 292 0.14 -22.69 6.77
C LYS A 292 1.31 -22.45 5.82
N VAL A 293 1.02 -22.05 4.58
CA VAL A 293 2.03 -21.70 3.58
C VAL A 293 2.85 -20.49 4.03
N LEU A 294 2.20 -19.40 4.44
CA LEU A 294 2.88 -18.19 4.90
C LEU A 294 3.68 -18.44 6.19
N ARG A 295 3.21 -19.30 7.10
CA ARG A 295 3.93 -19.65 8.33
C ARG A 295 5.30 -20.29 8.07
N VAL A 296 5.41 -21.09 7.01
CA VAL A 296 6.67 -21.79 6.67
C VAL A 296 7.50 -21.07 5.61
N SER A 297 6.99 -19.96 5.06
CA SER A 297 7.60 -19.20 3.97
C SER A 297 8.94 -18.55 4.30
N GLY A 298 9.21 -18.30 5.59
CA GLY A 298 10.46 -17.67 6.04
C GLY A 298 10.48 -16.14 5.95
N TYR A 299 9.34 -15.50 5.72
CA TYR A 299 9.23 -14.04 5.82
C TYR A 299 9.45 -13.53 7.24
N PHE A 300 9.91 -12.28 7.35
CA PHE A 300 10.21 -11.64 8.62
C PHE A 300 8.99 -11.55 9.55
N SER A 301 7.83 -11.17 9.02
CA SER A 301 6.59 -11.09 9.81
C SER A 301 5.37 -11.35 8.95
N VAL A 302 4.45 -12.17 9.45
CA VAL A 302 3.14 -12.44 8.83
C VAL A 302 2.07 -12.06 9.83
N ASN A 303 1.35 -10.96 9.56
CA ASN A 303 0.31 -10.46 10.44
C ASN A 303 -1.05 -10.70 9.79
N LYS A 304 -1.97 -11.32 10.53
CA LYS A 304 -3.32 -11.60 10.07
C LYS A 304 -4.29 -10.58 10.66
N ASP A 305 -5.23 -10.10 9.86
CA ASP A 305 -6.29 -9.16 10.30
C ASP A 305 -5.75 -7.90 11.00
N MET A 306 -4.56 -7.43 10.58
CA MET A 306 -3.90 -6.26 11.13
C MET A 306 -4.55 -4.96 10.62
N ALA A 307 -4.35 -3.86 11.35
CA ALA A 307 -4.74 -2.54 10.90
C ALA A 307 -4.19 -2.21 9.49
N PRO A 308 -4.92 -1.41 8.69
CA PRO A 308 -4.53 -1.10 7.31
C PRO A 308 -3.19 -0.36 7.25
N LEU A 309 -2.42 -0.61 6.19
CA LEU A 309 -1.24 0.19 5.85
C LEU A 309 -1.68 1.51 5.25
N MET A 310 -1.13 2.62 5.78
CA MET A 310 -1.37 3.95 5.24
C MET A 310 -0.13 4.46 4.51
N VAL A 311 -0.32 4.95 3.29
CA VAL A 311 0.74 5.58 2.47
C VAL A 311 0.23 6.83 1.75
N GLY A 312 1.16 7.61 1.21
CA GLY A 312 0.90 8.90 0.57
C GLY A 312 1.20 10.08 1.49
N GLU A 313 1.16 11.27 0.91
CA GLU A 313 1.40 12.53 1.62
C GLU A 313 0.13 13.35 1.70
N GLN A 314 -0.25 13.98 0.57
CA GLN A 314 -1.42 14.84 0.46
C GLN A 314 -2.69 14.00 0.36
N GLU A 315 -2.68 13.01 -0.54
CA GLU A 315 -3.58 11.89 -0.54
C GLU A 315 -3.13 10.83 0.48
N LYS A 316 -4.09 10.28 1.23
CA LYS A 316 -3.86 9.14 2.12
C LYS A 316 -4.54 7.93 1.54
N VAL A 317 -3.78 6.90 1.21
CA VAL A 317 -4.30 5.64 0.71
C VAL A 317 -4.12 4.58 1.77
N MET A 318 -5.21 3.90 2.12
CA MET A 318 -5.23 2.82 3.10
C MET A 318 -5.43 1.48 2.40
N PHE A 319 -4.55 0.53 2.71
CA PHE A 319 -4.58 -0.85 2.22
C PHE A 319 -4.79 -1.83 3.37
N SER A 320 -5.97 -2.44 3.43
CA SER A 320 -6.29 -3.54 4.32
C SER A 320 -6.06 -4.87 3.61
N GLY A 321 -5.46 -5.81 4.34
CA GLY A 321 -5.24 -7.18 3.89
C GLY A 321 -5.73 -8.17 4.92
N LYS A 322 -6.19 -9.34 4.46
CA LYS A 322 -6.34 -10.50 5.33
C LYS A 322 -4.99 -10.89 5.93
N TRP A 323 -3.92 -10.79 5.14
CA TRP A 323 -2.54 -10.86 5.61
C TRP A 323 -1.74 -9.63 5.19
N ILE A 324 -0.94 -9.13 6.11
CA ILE A 324 0.11 -8.15 5.85
C ILE A 324 1.45 -8.81 6.18
N VAL A 325 2.24 -9.05 5.14
CA VAL A 325 3.47 -9.83 5.19
C VAL A 325 4.66 -8.91 4.95
N TYR A 326 5.50 -8.72 5.96
CA TYR A 326 6.77 -8.04 5.82
C TYR A 326 7.83 -9.06 5.43
N LYS A 327 8.39 -8.91 4.24
CA LYS A 327 9.40 -9.84 3.70
C LYS A 327 10.71 -9.77 4.48
N ASP A 328 11.06 -8.56 4.92
CA ASP A 328 12.28 -8.27 5.67
C ASP A 328 12.03 -7.21 6.77
N PHE A 329 13.09 -6.91 7.54
CA PHE A 329 13.06 -5.96 8.64
C PHE A 329 12.92 -4.49 8.18
N SER A 330 13.16 -4.18 6.90
CA SER A 330 13.08 -2.80 6.38
C SER A 330 11.65 -2.25 6.40
N ARG A 331 10.67 -3.16 6.44
CA ARG A 331 9.23 -2.86 6.33
C ARG A 331 8.84 -2.13 5.03
N ARG A 332 9.72 -2.11 4.04
CA ARG A 332 9.48 -1.53 2.71
C ARG A 332 9.15 -2.56 1.64
N ASN A 333 9.25 -3.85 1.98
CA ASN A 333 8.91 -4.95 1.08
C ASN A 333 7.75 -5.71 1.70
N VAL A 334 6.53 -5.34 1.31
CA VAL A 334 5.31 -5.76 1.99
C VAL A 334 4.31 -6.34 1.02
N PHE A 335 3.79 -7.54 1.32
CA PHE A 335 2.58 -8.03 0.66
C PHE A 335 1.35 -7.68 1.48
N VAL A 336 0.31 -7.19 0.80
CA VAL A 336 -1.04 -7.09 1.36
C VAL A 336 -1.90 -8.08 0.58
N ILE A 337 -2.29 -9.16 1.24
CA ILE A 337 -2.91 -10.32 0.60
C ILE A 337 -4.37 -10.40 1.01
N ASN A 338 -5.26 -10.59 0.02
CA ASN A 338 -6.70 -10.74 0.23
C ASN A 338 -7.23 -11.97 -0.52
N ILE A 339 -8.27 -12.61 0.01
CA ILE A 339 -9.07 -13.61 -0.70
C ILE A 339 -10.39 -12.95 -1.10
N LEU A 340 -10.72 -13.01 -2.37
CA LEU A 340 -11.87 -12.34 -2.97
C LEU A 340 -12.97 -13.34 -3.30
N GLY A 341 -14.22 -12.98 -3.00
CA GLY A 341 -15.38 -13.72 -3.46
C GLY A 341 -15.67 -13.44 -4.93
N ASN A 342 -16.49 -14.29 -5.57
CA ASN A 342 -16.85 -14.16 -7.00
C ASN A 342 -17.55 -12.84 -7.37
N LYS A 343 -18.08 -12.11 -6.39
CA LYS A 343 -18.71 -10.80 -6.60
C LYS A 343 -17.75 -9.63 -6.43
N ASP A 344 -16.58 -9.88 -5.83
CA ASP A 344 -15.59 -8.86 -5.57
C ASP A 344 -14.71 -8.67 -6.80
N SER A 345 -14.36 -7.42 -7.09
CA SER A 345 -13.38 -7.10 -8.13
C SER A 345 -11.99 -6.94 -7.53
N LYS A 346 -10.96 -7.32 -8.29
CA LYS A 346 -9.57 -7.01 -7.92
C LYS A 346 -9.35 -5.51 -7.82
N THR A 347 -8.28 -5.13 -7.12
CA THR A 347 -7.86 -3.74 -6.97
C THR A 347 -7.45 -3.18 -8.34
N PRO A 348 -7.86 -1.95 -8.72
CA PRO A 348 -7.47 -1.35 -10.01
C PRO A 348 -5.97 -1.24 -10.20
N ILE A 349 -5.50 -1.51 -11.42
CA ILE A 349 -4.06 -1.52 -11.76
C ILE A 349 -3.37 -0.20 -11.42
N ALA A 350 -4.03 0.94 -11.61
CA ALA A 350 -3.48 2.24 -11.25
C ALA A 350 -3.21 2.34 -9.74
N VAL A 351 -4.14 1.84 -8.90
CA VAL A 351 -3.95 1.80 -7.44
C VAL A 351 -2.88 0.79 -7.03
N GLN A 352 -2.76 -0.34 -7.73
CA GLN A 352 -1.66 -1.29 -7.52
C GLN A 352 -0.30 -0.67 -7.85
N ARG A 353 -0.18 0.05 -8.98
CA ARG A 353 1.06 0.78 -9.34
C ARG A 353 1.38 1.88 -8.33
N TYR A 354 0.37 2.59 -7.83
CA TYR A 354 0.57 3.56 -6.77
C TYR A 354 1.18 2.90 -5.53
N ALA A 355 0.60 1.78 -5.07
CA ALA A 355 1.06 1.04 -3.90
C ALA A 355 2.49 0.52 -4.05
N SER A 356 2.85 -0.02 -5.24
CA SER A 356 4.15 -0.64 -5.48
C SER A 356 5.31 0.35 -5.39
N ARG A 357 5.09 1.65 -5.63
CA ARG A 357 6.10 2.71 -5.43
C ARG A 357 6.48 2.89 -3.95
N PHE A 358 5.60 2.48 -3.03
CA PHE A 358 5.88 2.42 -1.59
C PHE A 358 6.38 1.03 -1.15
N GLY A 359 6.64 0.13 -2.10
CA GLY A 359 7.04 -1.24 -1.86
C GLY A 359 5.95 -2.12 -1.24
N ILE A 360 4.68 -1.75 -1.50
CA ILE A 360 3.51 -2.54 -1.17
C ILE A 360 3.02 -3.26 -2.42
N GLU A 361 3.04 -4.58 -2.38
CA GLU A 361 2.49 -5.45 -3.43
C GLU A 361 1.13 -5.97 -2.97
N LEU A 362 0.08 -5.61 -3.71
CA LEU A 362 -1.30 -6.04 -3.44
C LEU A 362 -1.56 -7.36 -4.16
N ILE A 363 -1.83 -8.43 -3.40
CA ILE A 363 -2.06 -9.78 -3.93
C ILE A 363 -3.53 -10.15 -3.68
N ASP A 364 -4.33 -10.05 -4.72
CA ASP A 364 -5.79 -10.27 -4.68
C ASP A 364 -6.11 -11.66 -5.26
N ILE A 365 -6.34 -12.64 -4.37
CA ILE A 365 -6.58 -14.05 -4.72
C ILE A 365 -8.06 -14.25 -5.11
N GLY A 366 -8.30 -14.57 -6.38
CA GLY A 366 -9.64 -14.79 -6.92
C GLY A 366 -10.31 -13.50 -7.37
N GLY A 367 -11.64 -13.41 -7.20
CA GLY A 367 -12.43 -12.27 -7.64
C GLY A 367 -12.53 -12.14 -9.16
N LYS A 368 -13.24 -11.09 -9.60
CA LYS A 368 -13.35 -10.71 -11.01
C LYS A 368 -12.24 -9.75 -11.38
N ASP A 369 -11.69 -9.93 -12.57
CA ASP A 369 -10.89 -8.88 -13.18
C ASP A 369 -11.76 -7.65 -13.44
N LEU A 370 -11.15 -6.48 -13.38
CA LEU A 370 -11.85 -5.24 -13.68
C LEU A 370 -12.02 -5.12 -15.19
N GLU A 371 -13.28 -5.08 -15.65
CA GLU A 371 -13.56 -4.75 -17.04
C GLU A 371 -13.15 -3.29 -17.33
N PRO A 372 -12.43 -3.03 -18.44
CA PRO A 372 -12.10 -1.68 -18.85
C PRO A 372 -13.37 -0.85 -19.03
N GLN A 373 -13.51 0.24 -18.27
CA GLN A 373 -14.62 1.18 -18.43
C GLN A 373 -14.37 2.10 -19.64
N VAL A 374 -14.49 1.55 -20.86
CA VAL A 374 -14.14 2.24 -22.12
C VAL A 374 -14.95 3.54 -22.33
N ASN A 375 -16.15 3.66 -21.74
CA ASN A 375 -17.10 4.72 -22.06
C ASN A 375 -17.32 5.78 -20.95
N LYS A 376 -16.58 5.74 -19.84
CA LYS A 376 -16.74 6.68 -18.71
C LYS A 376 -15.40 7.24 -18.26
N LYS A 377 -14.74 8.01 -19.12
CA LYS A 377 -13.51 8.71 -18.75
C LYS A 377 -13.82 10.12 -18.25
N GLY A 378 -13.53 10.37 -16.98
CA GLY A 378 -13.57 11.70 -16.40
C GLY A 378 -12.48 12.61 -16.96
N VAL A 379 -12.64 13.92 -16.73
CA VAL A 379 -11.73 14.95 -17.22
C VAL A 379 -10.84 15.46 -16.09
N ILE A 380 -9.58 15.75 -16.40
CA ILE A 380 -8.67 16.49 -15.53
C ILE A 380 -8.57 17.91 -16.09
N ARG A 381 -8.85 18.92 -15.27
CA ARG A 381 -8.80 20.33 -15.68
C ARG A 381 -8.17 21.18 -14.60
N ASN A 382 -7.29 22.09 -15.01
CA ASN A 382 -6.80 23.16 -14.17
C ASN A 382 -7.72 24.38 -14.34
N LEU A 383 -8.21 24.94 -13.24
CA LEU A 383 -9.15 26.05 -13.20
C LEU A 383 -8.45 27.41 -13.17
N ASN A 384 -7.14 27.44 -12.92
CA ASN A 384 -6.33 28.65 -12.77
C ASN A 384 -7.00 29.66 -11.79
N HIS A 385 -7.51 29.16 -10.66
CA HIS A 385 -8.25 29.94 -9.65
C HIS A 385 -9.46 30.75 -10.19
N SER A 386 -10.08 30.30 -11.30
CA SER A 386 -11.25 30.98 -11.88
C SER A 386 -12.56 30.40 -11.38
N TYR A 387 -13.32 31.20 -10.62
CA TYR A 387 -14.68 30.84 -10.19
C TYR A 387 -15.64 30.67 -11.38
N LYS A 388 -15.48 31.42 -12.47
CA LYS A 388 -16.33 31.30 -13.66
C LYS A 388 -16.20 29.89 -14.27
N VAL A 389 -14.95 29.45 -14.50
CA VAL A 389 -14.65 28.11 -15.03
C VAL A 389 -15.10 27.01 -14.07
N LEU A 390 -14.86 27.20 -12.76
CA LEU A 390 -15.33 26.26 -11.74
C LEU A 390 -16.85 26.08 -11.81
N LEU A 391 -17.62 27.18 -11.85
CA LEU A 391 -19.08 27.12 -11.87
C LEU A 391 -19.61 26.48 -13.16
N ASP A 392 -18.97 26.73 -14.31
CA ASP A 392 -19.29 26.06 -15.58
C ASP A 392 -19.13 24.54 -15.47
N ASP A 393 -17.99 24.06 -14.93
CA ASP A 393 -17.71 22.63 -14.78
C ASP A 393 -18.60 21.95 -13.70
N LEU A 394 -19.06 22.73 -12.71
CA LEU A 394 -20.03 22.28 -11.72
C LEU A 394 -21.49 22.33 -12.23
N GLY A 395 -21.75 22.95 -13.39
CA GLY A 395 -23.10 23.13 -13.94
C GLY A 395 -23.96 24.10 -13.11
N VAL A 396 -23.33 25.04 -12.42
CA VAL A 396 -23.99 26.00 -11.54
C VAL A 396 -24.29 27.27 -12.32
N LYS A 397 -25.57 27.68 -12.37
CA LYS A 397 -25.96 28.92 -13.05
C LYS A 397 -25.43 30.14 -12.29
N TYR A 398 -24.76 31.04 -13.00
CA TYR A 398 -24.29 32.32 -12.47
C TYR A 398 -24.49 33.46 -13.48
N THR A 399 -24.36 34.68 -13.00
CA THR A 399 -24.29 35.89 -13.83
C THR A 399 -22.92 36.54 -13.66
N SER A 400 -22.36 37.03 -14.76
CA SER A 400 -21.09 37.76 -14.76
C SER A 400 -21.34 39.25 -14.92
N ASP A 401 -20.53 40.05 -14.25
CA ASP A 401 -20.43 41.49 -14.49
C ASP A 401 -21.77 42.24 -14.40
N LYS A 402 -22.68 41.73 -13.55
CA LYS A 402 -24.05 42.23 -13.42
C LYS A 402 -24.08 43.52 -12.63
N GLU A 403 -24.66 44.56 -13.23
CA GLU A 403 -24.92 45.82 -12.53
C GLU A 403 -26.12 45.70 -11.59
N ILE A 404 -25.90 46.07 -10.33
CA ILE A 404 -26.89 46.00 -9.26
C ILE A 404 -27.06 47.42 -8.71
N THR A 405 -28.26 47.95 -8.87
CA THR A 405 -28.62 49.24 -8.27
C THR A 405 -28.82 49.07 -6.76
N LEU A 406 -27.82 49.51 -5.98
CA LEU A 406 -27.86 49.45 -4.52
C LEU A 406 -28.74 50.57 -3.96
N LEU A 407 -28.55 51.79 -4.46
CA LEU A 407 -29.32 52.99 -4.10
C LEU A 407 -29.71 53.75 -5.37
N ALA A 408 -30.98 54.16 -5.45
CA ALA A 408 -31.45 55.07 -6.49
C ALA A 408 -32.28 56.17 -5.83
N SER A 409 -31.86 57.41 -6.01
CA SER A 409 -32.57 58.62 -5.58
C SER A 409 -32.46 59.68 -6.68
N LYS A 410 -33.20 60.80 -6.57
CA LYS A 410 -33.15 61.87 -7.59
C LYS A 410 -31.77 62.54 -7.73
N VAL A 411 -30.89 62.40 -6.74
CA VAL A 411 -29.60 63.12 -6.66
C VAL A 411 -28.42 62.15 -6.71
N VAL A 412 -28.58 60.94 -6.19
CA VAL A 412 -27.50 59.94 -6.08
C VAL A 412 -27.98 58.57 -6.55
N HIS A 413 -27.20 57.97 -7.46
CA HIS A 413 -27.33 56.61 -7.94
C HIS A 413 -26.07 55.83 -7.61
N VAL A 414 -26.21 54.73 -6.86
CA VAL A 414 -25.11 53.83 -6.51
C VAL A 414 -25.37 52.49 -7.18
N VAL A 415 -24.52 52.15 -8.14
CA VAL A 415 -24.54 50.88 -8.87
C VAL A 415 -23.28 50.11 -8.50
N TYR A 416 -23.45 48.82 -8.23
CA TYR A 416 -22.34 47.90 -8.00
C TYR A 416 -22.29 46.86 -9.11
N LYS A 417 -21.14 46.74 -9.77
CA LYS A 417 -20.90 45.73 -10.81
C LYS A 417 -20.39 44.45 -10.15
N ALA A 418 -21.24 43.44 -10.03
CA ALA A 418 -20.90 42.16 -9.41
C ALA A 418 -20.12 41.26 -10.39
N PRO A 419 -18.85 40.92 -10.12
CA PRO A 419 -18.03 40.13 -11.05
C PRO A 419 -18.59 38.73 -11.30
N VAL A 420 -18.98 38.03 -10.23
CA VAL A 420 -19.68 36.74 -10.27
C VAL A 420 -20.81 36.76 -9.25
N MET A 421 -22.01 36.42 -9.69
CA MET A 421 -23.19 36.34 -8.82
C MET A 421 -23.91 35.00 -9.01
N VAL A 422 -24.08 34.27 -7.91
CA VAL A 422 -24.79 32.98 -7.82
C VAL A 422 -25.98 33.15 -6.87
N GLY A 423 -27.19 33.14 -7.41
CA GLY A 423 -28.39 33.50 -6.65
C GLY A 423 -28.25 34.90 -6.03
N ASN A 424 -28.31 34.98 -4.70
CA ASN A 424 -28.14 36.25 -3.96
C ASN A 424 -26.72 36.46 -3.42
N THR A 425 -25.76 35.61 -3.79
CA THR A 425 -24.37 35.69 -3.33
C THR A 425 -23.49 36.29 -4.41
N ILE A 426 -22.77 37.35 -4.07
CA ILE A 426 -21.73 37.98 -4.88
C ILE A 426 -20.38 37.38 -4.46
N ILE A 427 -19.58 36.97 -5.42
CA ILE A 427 -18.20 36.49 -5.25
C ILE A 427 -17.29 37.47 -5.98
N ALA A 428 -16.35 38.07 -5.25
CA ALA A 428 -15.36 38.98 -5.80
C ALA A 428 -14.00 38.76 -5.13
N ASP A 429 -12.92 39.10 -5.82
CA ASP A 429 -11.54 39.03 -5.32
C ASP A 429 -11.11 40.28 -4.54
N THR A 430 -11.95 41.32 -4.57
CA THR A 430 -11.68 42.60 -3.93
C THR A 430 -12.90 43.03 -3.13
N SER A 431 -12.72 43.27 -1.82
CA SER A 431 -13.81 43.75 -0.97
C SER A 431 -14.10 45.24 -1.24
N PRO A 432 -15.38 45.64 -1.41
CA PRO A 432 -15.75 47.04 -1.47
C PRO A 432 -15.69 47.68 -0.07
N SER A 433 -15.85 49.01 -0.02
CA SER A 433 -15.87 49.76 1.25
C SER A 433 -17.02 49.32 2.17
N ASP A 434 -16.87 49.54 3.47
CA ASP A 434 -17.88 49.18 4.49
C ASP A 434 -19.25 49.79 4.19
N THR A 435 -19.28 51.01 3.65
CA THR A 435 -20.52 51.69 3.23
C THR A 435 -21.23 50.92 2.11
N LEU A 436 -20.49 50.45 1.10
CA LEU A 436 -21.05 49.65 0.01
C LEU A 436 -21.50 48.27 0.51
N LEU A 437 -20.72 47.64 1.39
CA LEU A 437 -21.10 46.37 2.02
C LEU A 437 -22.41 46.49 2.81
N ALA A 438 -22.62 47.59 3.55
CA ALA A 438 -23.86 47.84 4.26
C ALA A 438 -25.05 47.98 3.30
N LEU A 439 -24.87 48.66 2.16
CA LEU A 439 -25.91 48.76 1.12
C LEU A 439 -26.21 47.41 0.45
N ILE A 440 -25.20 46.58 0.19
CA ILE A 440 -25.36 45.22 -0.34
C ILE A 440 -26.18 44.36 0.65
N LYS A 441 -25.83 44.40 1.95
CA LYS A 441 -26.57 43.68 3.00
C LYS A 441 -28.02 44.16 3.12
N LYS A 442 -28.27 45.48 3.01
CA LYS A 442 -29.63 46.05 3.01
C LYS A 442 -30.50 45.53 1.86
N ARG A 443 -29.89 45.14 0.74
CA ARG A 443 -30.56 44.47 -0.39
C ARG A 443 -30.71 42.96 -0.23
N GLN A 444 -30.42 42.41 0.97
CA GLN A 444 -30.44 40.98 1.26
C GLN A 444 -29.49 40.16 0.36
N LEU A 445 -28.47 40.82 -0.18
CA LEU A 445 -27.42 40.17 -0.93
C LEU A 445 -26.28 39.80 0.02
N ARG A 446 -25.66 38.64 -0.23
CA ARG A 446 -24.45 38.19 0.48
C ARG A 446 -23.24 38.57 -0.35
N PHE A 447 -22.18 39.03 0.31
CA PHE A 447 -20.91 39.33 -0.32
C PHE A 447 -19.85 38.36 0.23
N VAL A 448 -19.07 37.77 -0.66
CA VAL A 448 -17.96 36.87 -0.34
C VAL A 448 -16.70 37.44 -0.98
N ASP A 449 -15.76 37.86 -0.13
CA ASP A 449 -14.40 38.19 -0.54
C ASP A 449 -13.62 36.88 -0.73
N SER A 450 -13.48 36.45 -1.97
CA SER A 450 -12.79 35.23 -2.35
C SER A 450 -11.27 35.27 -2.19
N SER A 451 -10.66 36.46 -2.03
CA SER A 451 -9.23 36.57 -1.74
C SER A 451 -8.89 36.20 -0.30
N GLN A 452 -9.85 36.41 0.62
CA GLN A 452 -9.70 36.15 2.05
C GLN A 452 -10.49 34.93 2.54
N THR A 453 -11.44 34.43 1.72
CA THR A 453 -12.32 33.32 2.10
C THR A 453 -11.80 32.00 1.53
N PRO A 454 -11.53 30.97 2.36
CA PRO A 454 -11.14 29.66 1.87
C PRO A 454 -12.16 29.09 0.87
N LEU A 455 -11.68 28.41 -0.18
CA LEU A 455 -12.52 27.89 -1.26
C LEU A 455 -13.70 27.08 -0.76
N LYS A 456 -13.50 26.23 0.26
CA LYS A 456 -14.57 25.46 0.92
C LYS A 456 -15.73 26.34 1.38
N ASN A 457 -15.43 27.46 2.01
CA ASN A 457 -16.45 28.35 2.57
C ASN A 457 -17.20 29.09 1.46
N VAL A 458 -16.50 29.46 0.38
CA VAL A 458 -17.13 30.02 -0.82
C VAL A 458 -18.11 28.99 -1.41
N LEU A 459 -17.66 27.75 -1.62
CA LEU A 459 -18.48 26.68 -2.22
C LEU A 459 -19.67 26.29 -1.36
N THR A 460 -19.52 26.11 -0.05
CA THR A 460 -20.64 25.77 0.84
C THR A 460 -21.65 26.93 0.99
N SER A 461 -21.23 28.18 0.73
CA SER A 461 -22.14 29.32 0.75
C SER A 461 -23.10 29.35 -0.45
N ILE A 462 -22.72 28.70 -1.56
CA ILE A 462 -23.46 28.70 -2.85
C ILE A 462 -23.97 27.32 -3.28
N LEU A 463 -23.44 26.22 -2.73
CA LEU A 463 -23.80 24.84 -3.04
C LEU A 463 -24.27 24.07 -1.81
N LYS A 464 -25.26 23.21 -1.99
CA LYS A 464 -25.68 22.21 -1.01
C LYS A 464 -25.07 20.85 -1.36
N GLY A 465 -24.61 20.10 -0.36
CA GLY A 465 -24.08 18.75 -0.58
C GLY A 465 -22.61 18.69 -1.03
N VAL A 466 -21.81 19.70 -0.69
CA VAL A 466 -20.35 19.62 -0.84
C VAL A 466 -19.80 18.65 0.22
N GLU A 467 -19.13 17.60 -0.21
CA GLU A 467 -18.47 16.61 0.65
C GLU A 467 -16.98 16.98 0.85
N GLY A 468 -16.44 16.73 2.05
CA GLY A 468 -15.04 17.00 2.39
C GLY A 468 -14.72 18.45 2.78
N PRO A 469 -13.43 18.81 2.87
CA PRO A 469 -12.26 17.93 2.87
C PRO A 469 -12.14 17.10 4.16
N PRO A 470 -11.61 15.86 4.10
CA PRO A 470 -11.17 15.14 2.89
C PRO A 470 -12.34 14.48 2.15
N VAL A 471 -12.16 14.22 0.84
CA VAL A 471 -13.06 13.34 0.07
C VAL A 471 -12.61 11.91 0.27
N LYS A 472 -13.53 11.05 0.76
CA LYS A 472 -13.27 9.63 0.94
C LYS A 472 -13.81 8.82 -0.24
N LEU A 473 -12.91 8.15 -0.96
CA LEU A 473 -13.22 7.23 -2.04
C LEU A 473 -13.02 5.79 -1.58
N VAL A 474 -14.02 4.94 -1.81
CA VAL A 474 -13.90 3.50 -1.56
C VAL A 474 -13.54 2.84 -2.88
N VAL A 475 -12.27 2.43 -3.02
CA VAL A 475 -11.78 1.70 -4.20
C VAL A 475 -12.29 0.27 -4.17
N SER A 476 -12.23 -0.34 -2.99
CA SER A 476 -12.64 -1.71 -2.76
C SER A 476 -13.15 -1.81 -1.34
N ARG A 477 -14.41 -2.26 -1.17
CA ARG A 477 -15.06 -2.31 0.15
C ARG A 477 -14.20 -3.10 1.12
N HIS A 478 -13.97 -2.52 2.30
CA HIS A 478 -13.15 -3.07 3.39
C HIS A 478 -11.67 -3.33 3.09
N ARG A 479 -11.19 -3.08 1.85
CA ARG A 479 -9.80 -3.37 1.43
C ARG A 479 -9.01 -2.13 1.07
N THR A 480 -9.59 -1.21 0.32
CA THR A 480 -8.84 -0.04 -0.16
C THR A 480 -9.69 1.21 -0.15
N THR A 481 -9.21 2.23 0.55
CA THR A 481 -9.82 3.54 0.61
C THR A 481 -8.79 4.63 0.34
N ILE A 482 -9.20 5.67 -0.37
CA ILE A 482 -8.38 6.85 -0.66
C ILE A 482 -9.05 8.04 0.01
N GLU A 483 -8.30 8.82 0.77
CA GLU A 483 -8.71 10.13 1.27
C GLU A 483 -7.94 11.20 0.50
N LEU A 484 -8.70 12.06 -0.19
CA LEU A 484 -8.14 13.14 -1.00
C LEU A 484 -8.28 14.48 -0.27
N PRO A 485 -7.28 15.36 -0.34
CA PRO A 485 -7.28 16.69 0.26
C PRO A 485 -8.06 17.68 -0.64
N GLY A 486 -9.33 17.36 -0.89
CA GLY A 486 -10.20 18.13 -1.76
C GLY A 486 -11.65 18.07 -1.31
N MET A 487 -12.53 18.59 -2.13
CA MET A 487 -13.98 18.59 -1.95
C MET A 487 -14.64 17.85 -3.11
N LYS A 488 -15.83 17.29 -2.88
CA LYS A 488 -16.59 16.62 -3.93
C LYS A 488 -17.97 17.22 -4.05
N TYR A 489 -18.39 17.45 -5.28
CA TYR A 489 -19.73 17.89 -5.64
C TYR A 489 -20.19 17.15 -6.90
N GLY A 490 -21.22 16.30 -6.74
CA GLY A 490 -21.64 15.39 -7.80
C GLY A 490 -20.49 14.49 -8.27
N LYS A 491 -20.17 14.56 -9.56
CA LYS A 491 -19.05 13.81 -10.18
C LYS A 491 -17.71 14.55 -10.16
N ASN A 492 -17.65 15.77 -9.63
CA ASN A 492 -16.47 16.61 -9.65
C ASN A 492 -15.74 16.55 -8.30
N ILE A 493 -14.45 16.25 -8.33
CA ILE A 493 -13.53 16.40 -7.21
C ILE A 493 -12.73 17.68 -7.45
N ILE A 494 -12.82 18.61 -6.51
CA ILE A 494 -12.15 19.90 -6.53
C ILE A 494 -10.97 19.80 -5.56
N SER A 495 -9.74 19.93 -6.06
CA SER A 495 -8.53 19.81 -5.24
C SER A 495 -7.76 21.12 -5.29
N GLU A 496 -7.30 21.61 -4.14
CA GLU A 496 -6.40 22.78 -4.05
C GLU A 496 -4.94 22.38 -4.21
N VAL A 497 -4.66 21.07 -4.21
CA VAL A 497 -3.31 20.52 -4.40
C VAL A 497 -3.29 19.47 -5.51
N PRO A 498 -2.17 19.28 -6.20
CA PRO A 498 -2.03 18.21 -7.18
C PRO A 498 -2.26 16.83 -6.55
N ILE A 499 -2.97 15.96 -7.27
CA ILE A 499 -3.16 14.56 -6.88
C ILE A 499 -2.19 13.71 -7.69
N ASP A 500 -1.65 12.64 -7.10
CA ASP A 500 -0.77 11.72 -7.80
C ASP A 500 -1.38 11.16 -9.10
N LYS A 501 -0.54 11.02 -10.12
CA LYS A 501 -0.92 10.57 -11.47
C LYS A 501 -1.66 9.23 -11.49
N ASP A 502 -1.23 8.24 -10.72
CA ASP A 502 -1.86 6.92 -10.71
C ASP A 502 -3.23 6.98 -10.01
N ILE A 503 -3.37 7.82 -8.99
CA ILE A 503 -4.66 8.07 -8.33
C ILE A 503 -5.60 8.85 -9.25
N LEU A 504 -5.10 9.84 -10.00
CA LEU A 504 -5.86 10.55 -11.03
C LEU A 504 -6.38 9.61 -12.13
N GLU A 505 -5.54 8.68 -12.60
CA GLU A 505 -5.94 7.67 -13.58
C GLU A 505 -7.08 6.80 -13.04
N TYR A 506 -6.99 6.36 -11.78
CA TYR A 506 -8.07 5.62 -11.13
C TYR A 506 -9.37 6.44 -11.04
N ILE A 507 -9.31 7.67 -10.52
CA ILE A 507 -10.47 8.55 -10.34
C ILE A 507 -11.17 8.79 -11.69
N THR A 508 -10.40 9.14 -12.72
CA THR A 508 -10.94 9.43 -14.05
C THR A 508 -11.47 8.20 -14.75
N SER A 509 -10.83 7.03 -14.59
CA SER A 509 -11.37 5.75 -15.10
C SER A 509 -12.69 5.33 -14.43
N SER A 510 -12.98 5.89 -13.25
CA SER A 510 -14.25 5.69 -12.53
C SER A 510 -15.34 6.68 -12.97
N GLY A 511 -15.07 7.54 -13.97
CA GLY A 511 -16.01 8.54 -14.49
C GLY A 511 -16.11 9.83 -13.66
N MET A 512 -15.22 10.03 -12.68
CA MET A 512 -15.15 11.26 -11.89
C MET A 512 -14.22 12.28 -12.55
N ASN A 513 -14.61 13.55 -12.51
CA ASN A 513 -13.78 14.66 -12.95
C ASN A 513 -12.88 15.14 -11.81
N VAL A 514 -11.68 15.60 -12.15
CA VAL A 514 -10.77 16.26 -11.20
C VAL A 514 -10.51 17.68 -11.69
N LEU A 515 -10.92 18.64 -10.86
CA LEU A 515 -10.74 20.06 -11.08
C LEU A 515 -9.67 20.55 -10.09
N LEU A 516 -8.49 20.85 -10.60
CA LEU A 516 -7.43 21.49 -9.82
C LEU A 516 -7.75 22.97 -9.75
N TRP A 517 -8.05 23.45 -8.53
CA TRP A 517 -8.26 24.86 -8.24
C TRP A 517 -6.98 25.64 -8.49
#